data_AF-A0A351FE19-F1
#
_entry.id   AF-A0A351FE19-F1
#
_cell.length_a   1.000
_cell.length_b   1.000
_cell.length_c   1.000
_cell.angle_alpha   90.00
_cell.angle_beta   90.00
_cell.angle_gamma   90.00
#
_symmetry.space_group_name_H-M   'P 1'
#
loop_
_entity.id
_entity.type
_entity.pdbx_description
1 polymer ?
#
loop_
_entity_poly.entity_id
_entity_poly.type
_entity_poly.pdbx_seq_one_letter_code
_entity_poly.pdbx_strand_id
1 'polypeptide(L)'
;MTADFLFSFLLFFQVQMDSIRDSGFYKLLEESYPELANAAEQAQSDPELQKFIELTGMDFDDLTSLSLTIEALEGITDAQAAGNDPRLGSEFEFLLSTELEGELDAAALFGFILQQLEKEEGEEARKQVEETKKIMGETTLMTVPAEVIGEEASATDLLLAVKNLQKQSRIVIGVPQRVKQALANQSKNLPLATLDAMAPARQMTLAIKIDPALWERPEFGANPQNPLFAGLADSVKGIREFGVSLSFMEESLGMEICVHCKDTQSALGLWTVAQGGLGMAQLAMAQKGSKPPAILGRIKTQAVEKNVFVRVEMLMEDFEEFSSSFMPPVQSKGKAGKDPMVGKKAMPIQTKMLNGEDFNLADHKGKVVVLDFWASWCGPCVQALPELLGAASSFSIDQVKLIAVNQGEAKKVISKFLESKELENLEVALDRNRKIGSDYGVEGIPRTVVIDSKGVVREVHLGYSSGLGERLKLEIEKLLAE
;
A
#
# COMPACT_ATOMS: atom_id res chain seq x y z
N MET A 1 10.54 3.03 8.36
CA MET A 1 11.69 2.87 7.45
C MET A 1 12.08 4.28 7.02
N THR A 2 13.34 4.70 7.25
CA THR A 2 13.82 6.02 6.82
C THR A 2 13.98 6.05 5.30
N ALA A 3 13.98 7.25 4.72
CA ALA A 3 14.02 7.54 3.29
C ALA A 3 15.26 7.04 2.51
N ASP A 4 16.07 6.12 3.07
CA ASP A 4 17.33 5.66 2.50
C ASP A 4 17.18 4.49 1.51
N PHE A 5 15.96 4.18 1.04
CA PHE A 5 15.68 2.93 0.32
C PHE A 5 15.55 3.05 -1.20
N LEU A 6 15.71 4.24 -1.80
CA LEU A 6 15.66 4.37 -3.25
C LEU A 6 17.06 4.21 -3.85
N PHE A 7 17.19 3.23 -4.73
CA PHE A 7 18.34 2.95 -5.59
C PHE A 7 17.83 2.81 -7.02
N SER A 8 18.69 2.67 -8.02
CA SER A 8 18.23 2.34 -9.37
C SER A 8 17.53 0.97 -9.36
N PHE A 9 16.20 0.97 -9.52
CA PHE A 9 15.39 -0.25 -9.51
C PHE A 9 14.40 -0.24 -10.67
N LEU A 10 14.01 -1.44 -11.09
CA LEU A 10 12.88 -1.64 -11.98
C LEU A 10 11.84 -2.43 -11.19
N LEU A 11 10.68 -1.83 -10.93
CA LEU A 11 9.54 -2.45 -10.29
C LEU A 11 8.46 -2.70 -11.34
N PHE A 12 7.90 -3.90 -11.30
CA PHE A 12 6.77 -4.33 -12.10
C PHE A 12 5.69 -4.87 -11.18
N PHE A 13 4.48 -4.37 -11.34
CA PHE A 13 3.30 -4.88 -10.68
C PHE A 13 2.23 -5.16 -11.73
N GLN A 14 1.54 -6.29 -11.61
CA GLN A 14 0.44 -6.65 -12.48
C GLN A 14 -0.64 -7.40 -11.71
N VAL A 15 -1.89 -7.12 -12.07
CA VAL A 15 -3.08 -7.84 -11.63
C VAL A 15 -3.96 -8.13 -12.84
N GLN A 16 -4.48 -9.35 -12.93
CA GLN A 16 -5.46 -9.81 -13.91
C GLN A 16 -6.79 -10.05 -13.19
N MET A 17 -7.61 -9.01 -13.10
CA MET A 17 -8.82 -8.99 -12.27
C MET A 17 -9.90 -9.91 -12.83
N ASP A 18 -10.05 -10.00 -14.14
CA ASP A 18 -10.97 -10.92 -14.82
C ASP A 18 -10.67 -12.39 -14.44
N SER A 19 -9.41 -12.80 -14.56
CA SER A 19 -8.97 -14.15 -14.24
C SER A 19 -9.08 -14.48 -12.75
N ILE A 20 -8.96 -13.47 -11.86
CA ILE A 20 -9.19 -13.65 -10.42
C ILE A 20 -10.68 -13.87 -10.17
N ARG A 21 -11.55 -12.98 -10.67
CA ARG A 21 -13.01 -13.07 -10.49
C ARG A 21 -13.57 -14.40 -10.99
N ASP A 22 -13.03 -14.91 -12.09
CA ASP A 22 -13.46 -16.19 -12.67
C ASP A 22 -12.96 -17.43 -11.93
N SER A 23 -11.93 -17.30 -11.08
CA SER A 23 -11.29 -18.42 -10.40
C SER A 23 -12.18 -19.07 -9.32
N GLY A 24 -12.05 -20.38 -9.15
CA GLY A 24 -12.78 -21.11 -8.11
C GLY A 24 -12.43 -20.63 -6.70
N PHE A 25 -11.15 -20.39 -6.41
CA PHE A 25 -10.72 -19.94 -5.08
C PHE A 25 -11.26 -18.55 -4.73
N TYR A 26 -11.36 -17.63 -5.69
CA TYR A 26 -11.97 -16.32 -5.42
C TYR A 26 -13.46 -16.44 -5.10
N LYS A 27 -14.20 -17.30 -5.80
CA LYS A 27 -15.60 -17.60 -5.49
C LYS A 27 -15.77 -18.18 -4.09
N LEU A 28 -14.87 -19.07 -3.67
CA LEU A 28 -14.84 -19.58 -2.30
C LEU A 28 -14.58 -18.47 -1.28
N LEU A 29 -13.70 -17.51 -1.58
CA LEU A 29 -13.48 -16.34 -0.72
C LEU A 29 -14.73 -15.46 -0.62
N GLU A 30 -15.42 -15.19 -1.72
CA GLU A 30 -16.67 -14.41 -1.70
C GLU A 30 -17.77 -15.09 -0.90
N GLU A 31 -17.90 -16.42 -1.02
CA GLU A 31 -18.85 -17.22 -0.24
C GLU A 31 -18.53 -17.19 1.27
N SER A 32 -17.24 -17.32 1.63
CA SER A 32 -16.80 -17.34 3.02
C SER A 32 -16.73 -15.95 3.66
N TYR A 33 -16.54 -14.89 2.87
CA TYR A 33 -16.38 -13.50 3.32
C TYR A 33 -17.29 -12.54 2.52
N PRO A 34 -18.61 -12.57 2.73
CA PRO A 34 -19.57 -11.73 1.99
C PRO A 34 -19.30 -10.22 2.12
N GLU A 35 -18.56 -9.79 3.14
CA GLU A 35 -18.09 -8.42 3.32
C GLU A 35 -17.17 -7.92 2.19
N LEU A 36 -16.46 -8.80 1.49
CA LEU A 36 -15.64 -8.42 0.33
C LEU A 36 -16.53 -7.89 -0.81
N ALA A 37 -17.68 -8.55 -1.04
CA ALA A 37 -18.68 -8.08 -1.99
C ALA A 37 -19.33 -6.75 -1.52
N ASN A 38 -19.67 -6.65 -0.23
CA ASN A 38 -20.27 -5.43 0.33
C ASN A 38 -19.32 -4.21 0.27
N ALA A 39 -18.01 -4.42 0.38
CA ALA A 39 -17.01 -3.34 0.28
C ALA A 39 -16.88 -2.82 -1.17
N ALA A 40 -16.97 -3.71 -2.15
CA ALA A 40 -17.02 -3.33 -3.57
C ALA A 40 -18.31 -2.54 -3.88
N GLU A 41 -19.47 -2.99 -3.39
CA GLU A 41 -20.75 -2.26 -3.53
C GLU A 41 -20.71 -0.88 -2.85
N GLN A 42 -20.08 -0.77 -1.68
CA GLN A 42 -19.92 0.51 -0.99
C GLN A 42 -18.99 1.47 -1.73
N ALA A 43 -17.89 0.98 -2.31
CA ALA A 43 -17.01 1.79 -3.14
C ALA A 43 -17.74 2.29 -4.40
N GLN A 44 -18.58 1.45 -5.02
CA GLN A 44 -19.42 1.83 -6.16
C GLN A 44 -20.49 2.88 -5.80
N SER A 45 -20.90 3.00 -4.53
CA SER A 45 -21.90 3.98 -4.10
C SER A 45 -21.37 5.42 -3.93
N ASP A 46 -20.07 5.64 -4.15
CA ASP A 46 -19.46 6.97 -4.08
C ASP A 46 -20.03 7.90 -5.18
N PRO A 47 -20.54 9.10 -4.83
CA PRO A 47 -21.15 10.01 -5.80
C PRO A 47 -20.22 10.53 -6.90
N GLU A 48 -18.92 10.69 -6.62
CA GLU A 48 -17.94 11.09 -7.65
C GLU A 48 -17.64 9.92 -8.58
N LEU A 49 -17.60 8.71 -8.04
CA LEU A 49 -17.43 7.49 -8.81
C LEU A 49 -18.62 7.21 -9.72
N GLN A 50 -19.85 7.35 -9.22
CA GLN A 50 -21.07 7.24 -10.02
C GLN A 50 -21.10 8.27 -11.14
N LYS A 51 -20.73 9.52 -10.85
CA LYS A 51 -20.60 10.55 -11.88
C LYS A 51 -19.52 10.21 -12.91
N PHE A 52 -18.40 9.62 -12.49
CA PHE A 52 -17.35 9.16 -13.39
C PHE A 52 -17.85 8.01 -14.29
N ILE A 53 -18.53 7.01 -13.72
CA ILE A 53 -19.15 5.89 -14.45
C ILE A 53 -20.18 6.41 -15.46
N GLU A 54 -21.10 7.30 -15.05
CA GLU A 54 -22.11 7.90 -15.94
C GLU A 54 -21.49 8.67 -17.10
N LEU A 55 -20.41 9.40 -16.86
CA LEU A 55 -19.76 10.22 -17.88
C LEU A 55 -18.91 9.39 -18.83
N THR A 56 -18.13 8.44 -18.30
CA THR A 56 -17.12 7.70 -19.07
C THR A 56 -17.62 6.36 -19.60
N GLY A 57 -18.72 5.85 -19.05
CA GLY A 57 -19.22 4.49 -19.30
C GLY A 57 -18.34 3.40 -18.68
N MET A 58 -17.38 3.74 -17.83
CA MET A 58 -16.42 2.80 -17.24
C MET A 58 -16.94 2.25 -15.92
N ASP A 59 -17.34 0.98 -15.87
CA ASP A 59 -17.53 0.26 -14.61
C ASP A 59 -16.18 -0.27 -14.08
N PHE A 60 -15.99 -0.30 -12.78
CA PHE A 60 -14.84 -0.99 -12.16
C PHE A 60 -14.90 -2.50 -12.40
N ASP A 61 -16.09 -3.04 -12.68
CA ASP A 61 -16.26 -4.42 -13.08
C ASP A 61 -15.74 -4.71 -14.49
N ASP A 62 -15.68 -3.71 -15.37
CA ASP A 62 -15.11 -3.85 -16.72
C ASP A 62 -13.58 -3.90 -16.71
N LEU A 63 -12.93 -3.56 -15.59
CA LEU A 63 -11.47 -3.54 -15.47
C LEU A 63 -10.91 -4.97 -15.51
N THR A 64 -10.28 -5.36 -16.62
CA THR A 64 -9.78 -6.74 -16.81
C THR A 64 -8.36 -6.90 -16.30
N SER A 65 -7.49 -5.91 -16.54
CA SER A 65 -6.11 -5.94 -16.05
C SER A 65 -5.55 -4.56 -15.73
N LEU A 66 -4.60 -4.55 -14.80
CA LEU A 66 -3.81 -3.38 -14.44
C LEU A 66 -2.34 -3.80 -14.35
N SER A 67 -1.48 -3.00 -14.96
CA SER A 67 -0.03 -3.16 -14.86
C SER A 67 0.63 -1.82 -14.61
N LEU A 68 1.58 -1.80 -13.69
CA LEU A 68 2.37 -0.64 -13.32
C LEU A 68 3.84 -1.02 -13.41
N THR A 69 4.59 -0.29 -14.21
CA THR A 69 6.05 -0.36 -14.24
C THR A 69 6.61 0.95 -13.73
N ILE A 70 7.55 0.90 -12.78
CA ILE A 70 8.29 2.04 -12.30
C ILE A 70 9.77 1.73 -12.47
N GLU A 71 10.51 2.61 -13.12
CA GLU A 71 11.95 2.52 -13.24
C GLU A 71 12.59 3.74 -12.58
N ALA A 72 13.31 3.51 -11.50
CA ALA A 72 14.16 4.51 -10.90
C ALA A 72 15.49 4.57 -11.67
N LEU A 73 15.84 5.78 -12.11
CA LEU A 73 17.02 6.11 -12.89
C LEU A 73 18.19 6.49 -11.97
N GLU A 74 19.40 6.57 -12.53
CA GLU A 74 20.63 6.84 -11.77
C GLU A 74 20.53 8.09 -10.87
N GLY A 75 19.85 9.14 -11.35
CA GLY A 75 19.70 10.41 -10.63
C GLY A 75 18.85 10.33 -9.36
N ILE A 76 18.07 9.27 -9.13
CA ILE A 76 17.18 9.18 -7.96
C ILE A 76 17.95 9.25 -6.63
N THR A 77 19.16 8.69 -6.62
CA THR A 77 20.01 8.64 -5.43
C THR A 77 20.58 10.03 -5.13
N ASP A 78 20.98 10.76 -6.17
CA ASP A 78 21.53 12.12 -6.05
C ASP A 78 20.47 13.12 -5.61
N ALA A 79 19.24 13.01 -6.16
CA ALA A 79 18.11 13.84 -5.74
C ALA A 79 17.78 13.65 -4.25
N GLN A 80 17.71 12.40 -3.79
CA GLN A 80 17.52 12.12 -2.37
C GLN A 80 18.67 12.62 -1.49
N ALA A 81 19.92 12.45 -1.91
CA ALA A 81 21.08 12.93 -1.17
C ALA A 81 21.07 14.47 -1.03
N ALA A 82 20.52 15.17 -2.03
CA ALA A 82 20.28 16.61 -1.99
C ALA A 82 19.03 17.01 -1.18
N GLY A 83 18.17 16.05 -0.81
CA GLY A 83 16.90 16.29 -0.13
C GLY A 83 15.78 16.78 -1.05
N ASN A 84 15.92 16.55 -2.35
CA ASN A 84 14.93 16.91 -3.37
C ASN A 84 13.97 15.74 -3.62
N ASP A 85 12.73 16.05 -3.98
CA ASP A 85 11.78 15.05 -4.47
C ASP A 85 12.21 14.52 -5.86
N PRO A 86 12.09 13.21 -6.13
CA PRO A 86 12.40 12.66 -7.44
C PRO A 86 11.49 13.26 -8.52
N ARG A 87 12.04 13.62 -9.69
CA ARG A 87 11.27 14.19 -10.80
C ARG A 87 11.03 13.15 -11.88
N LEU A 88 9.83 13.19 -12.46
CA LEU A 88 9.44 12.31 -13.56
C LEU A 88 10.28 12.61 -14.81
N GLY A 89 10.81 11.57 -15.45
CA GLY A 89 11.62 11.66 -16.68
C GLY A 89 13.11 11.91 -16.48
N SER A 90 13.56 12.29 -15.27
CA SER A 90 14.98 12.44 -14.93
C SER A 90 15.46 11.48 -13.84
N GLU A 91 14.69 11.34 -12.75
CA GLU A 91 15.04 10.45 -11.64
C GLU A 91 14.23 9.16 -11.66
N PHE A 92 13.03 9.18 -12.21
CA PHE A 92 12.25 7.97 -12.41
C PHE A 92 11.31 8.10 -13.62
N GLU A 93 10.92 6.96 -14.17
CA GLU A 93 9.87 6.86 -15.17
C GLU A 93 8.82 5.85 -14.72
N PHE A 94 7.57 6.03 -15.15
CA PHE A 94 6.56 5.01 -14.97
C PHE A 94 5.76 4.76 -16.25
N LEU A 95 5.09 3.62 -16.26
CA LEU A 95 4.09 3.24 -17.23
C LEU A 95 2.97 2.52 -16.49
N LEU A 96 1.80 3.13 -16.46
CA LEU A 96 0.55 2.50 -16.06
C LEU A 96 -0.18 2.07 -17.33
N SER A 97 -0.60 0.81 -17.40
CA SER A 97 -1.41 0.28 -18.49
C SER A 97 -2.55 -0.51 -17.89
N THR A 98 -3.77 -0.19 -18.31
CA THR A 98 -4.96 -0.91 -17.90
C THR A 98 -5.78 -1.31 -19.13
N GLU A 99 -6.39 -2.48 -19.04
CA GLU A 99 -7.30 -3.01 -20.04
C GLU A 99 -8.69 -3.14 -19.43
N LEU A 100 -9.69 -2.82 -20.25
CA LEU A 100 -11.09 -2.83 -19.90
C LEU A 100 -11.87 -3.62 -20.95
N GLU A 101 -12.94 -4.28 -20.53
CA GLU A 101 -13.93 -4.84 -21.44
C GLU A 101 -14.77 -3.71 -22.07
N GLY A 102 -15.11 -3.85 -23.35
CA GLY A 102 -15.92 -2.86 -24.06
C GLY A 102 -15.15 -1.67 -24.64
N GLU A 103 -15.89 -0.77 -25.29
CA GLU A 103 -15.37 0.48 -25.85
C GLU A 103 -15.50 1.63 -24.86
N LEU A 104 -14.43 2.40 -24.70
CA LEU A 104 -14.39 3.55 -23.79
C LEU A 104 -14.63 4.86 -24.54
N ASP A 105 -15.46 5.75 -23.98
CA ASP A 105 -15.57 7.12 -24.50
C ASP A 105 -14.35 7.95 -24.07
N ALA A 106 -13.32 7.93 -24.92
CA ALA A 106 -12.10 8.69 -24.71
C ALA A 106 -12.33 10.21 -24.63
N ALA A 107 -13.38 10.73 -25.28
CA ALA A 107 -13.68 12.15 -25.24
C ALA A 107 -14.25 12.54 -23.87
N ALA A 108 -15.15 11.73 -23.32
CA ALA A 108 -15.70 11.94 -21.99
C ALA A 108 -14.65 11.77 -20.89
N LEU A 109 -13.80 10.74 -20.97
CA LEU A 109 -12.70 10.55 -20.01
C LEU A 109 -11.75 11.76 -19.99
N PHE A 110 -11.29 12.21 -21.15
CA PHE A 110 -10.41 13.37 -21.22
C PHE A 110 -11.12 14.66 -20.80
N GLY A 111 -12.42 14.80 -21.09
CA GLY A 111 -13.22 15.91 -20.59
C GLY A 111 -13.31 15.95 -19.06
N PHE A 112 -13.46 14.80 -18.41
CA PHE A 112 -13.43 14.69 -16.95
C PHE A 112 -12.07 15.09 -16.38
N ILE A 113 -10.97 14.58 -16.95
CA ILE A 113 -9.60 14.91 -16.52
C ILE A 113 -9.33 16.42 -16.65
N LEU A 114 -9.71 17.02 -17.79
CA LEU A 114 -9.57 18.46 -18.02
C LEU A 114 -10.39 19.30 -17.02
N GLN A 115 -11.57 18.81 -16.63
CA GLN A 115 -12.39 19.48 -15.62
C GLN A 115 -11.74 19.44 -14.23
N GLN A 116 -11.08 18.34 -13.85
CA GLN A 116 -10.35 18.29 -12.58
C GLN A 116 -9.09 19.14 -12.62
N LEU A 117 -8.34 19.10 -13.73
CA LEU A 117 -7.18 19.96 -13.94
C LEU A 117 -7.55 21.46 -13.85
N GLU A 118 -8.68 21.87 -14.42
CA GLU A 118 -9.13 23.26 -14.33
C GLU A 118 -9.42 23.70 -12.89
N LYS A 119 -9.93 22.81 -12.05
CA LYS A 119 -10.19 23.12 -10.63
C LYS A 119 -8.91 23.28 -9.83
N GLU A 120 -7.86 22.52 -10.17
CA GLU A 120 -6.60 22.51 -9.44
C GLU A 120 -5.61 23.57 -9.96
N GLU A 121 -5.44 23.66 -11.28
CA GLU A 121 -4.41 24.47 -11.95
C GLU A 121 -4.98 25.65 -12.77
N GLY A 122 -6.31 25.75 -12.89
CA GLY A 122 -7.00 26.86 -13.56
C GLY A 122 -7.28 26.69 -15.06
N GLU A 123 -8.01 27.65 -15.64
CA GLU A 123 -8.48 27.61 -17.04
C GLU A 123 -7.33 27.60 -18.07
N GLU A 124 -6.22 28.28 -17.78
CA GLU A 124 -5.09 28.35 -18.72
C GLU A 124 -4.39 26.99 -18.83
N ALA A 125 -4.17 26.31 -17.71
CA ALA A 125 -3.61 24.95 -17.68
C ALA A 125 -4.51 23.96 -18.44
N ARG A 126 -5.83 24.04 -18.20
CA ARG A 126 -6.82 23.27 -18.97
C ARG A 126 -6.64 23.47 -20.47
N LYS A 127 -6.60 24.73 -20.92
CA LYS A 127 -6.52 25.06 -22.34
C LYS A 127 -5.24 24.52 -22.97
N GLN A 128 -4.10 24.67 -22.29
CA GLN A 128 -2.82 24.16 -22.76
C GLN A 128 -2.85 22.63 -22.96
N VAL A 129 -3.43 21.89 -22.01
CA VAL A 129 -3.56 20.43 -22.12
C VAL A 129 -4.58 20.03 -23.18
N GLU A 130 -5.73 20.70 -23.25
CA GLU A 130 -6.80 20.39 -24.21
C GLU A 130 -6.32 20.55 -25.67
N GLU A 131 -5.48 21.55 -25.96
CA GLU A 131 -4.87 21.77 -27.28
C GLU A 131 -3.91 20.65 -27.72
N THR A 132 -3.40 19.85 -26.78
CA THR A 132 -2.51 18.72 -27.12
C THR A 132 -3.25 17.48 -27.62
N LYS A 133 -4.58 17.42 -27.46
CA LYS A 133 -5.39 16.24 -27.77
C LYS A 133 -5.27 15.86 -29.24
N LYS A 134 -4.97 14.59 -29.51
CA LYS A 134 -4.80 14.04 -30.88
C LYS A 134 -5.56 12.74 -31.04
N ILE A 135 -6.26 12.59 -32.16
CA ILE A 135 -6.94 11.34 -32.54
C ILE A 135 -6.17 10.72 -33.70
N MET A 136 -5.75 9.46 -33.54
CA MET A 136 -4.93 8.70 -34.48
C MET A 136 -5.54 7.31 -34.68
N GLY A 137 -6.47 7.20 -35.63
CA GLY A 137 -7.24 5.96 -35.84
C GLY A 137 -8.05 5.61 -34.59
N GLU A 138 -7.82 4.42 -34.04
CA GLU A 138 -8.48 3.92 -32.83
C GLU A 138 -7.87 4.45 -31.52
N THR A 139 -6.85 5.30 -31.60
CA THR A 139 -6.13 5.84 -30.43
C THR A 139 -6.38 7.33 -30.25
N THR A 140 -6.84 7.72 -29.07
CA THR A 140 -6.91 9.13 -28.64
C THR A 140 -5.79 9.39 -27.63
N LEU A 141 -5.03 10.46 -27.85
CA LEU A 141 -3.89 10.87 -27.04
C LEU A 141 -4.16 12.25 -26.42
N MET A 142 -3.65 12.49 -25.22
CA MET A 142 -3.62 13.79 -24.57
C MET A 142 -2.32 13.92 -23.80
N THR A 143 -1.60 15.01 -24.01
CA THR A 143 -0.32 15.29 -23.35
C THR A 143 -0.51 16.35 -22.28
N VAL A 144 -0.05 16.09 -21.07
CA VAL A 144 0.09 17.11 -20.04
C VAL A 144 1.53 17.62 -20.10
N PRO A 145 1.76 18.88 -20.54
CA PRO A 145 3.12 19.42 -20.64
C PRO A 145 3.81 19.46 -19.27
N ALA A 146 5.13 19.27 -19.23
CA ALA A 146 5.91 19.38 -17.99
C ALA A 146 5.68 20.70 -17.25
N GLU A 147 5.48 21.79 -18.00
CA GLU A 147 5.18 23.13 -17.48
C GLU A 147 3.86 23.18 -16.68
N VAL A 148 2.86 22.40 -17.10
CA VAL A 148 1.56 22.28 -16.40
C VAL A 148 1.67 21.37 -15.18
N ILE A 149 2.53 20.34 -15.23
CA ILE A 149 2.80 19.46 -14.07
C ILE A 149 3.62 20.19 -13.00
N GLY A 150 4.42 21.17 -13.41
CA GLY A 150 5.40 21.87 -12.59
C GLY A 150 6.79 21.31 -12.83
N GLU A 151 7.74 22.20 -13.13
CA GLU A 151 9.13 21.83 -13.42
C GLU A 151 9.79 21.12 -12.23
N GLU A 152 9.41 21.44 -10.99
CA GLU A 152 9.92 20.75 -9.80
C GLU A 152 9.46 19.29 -9.71
N ALA A 153 8.32 18.93 -10.29
CA ALA A 153 7.77 17.58 -10.24
C ALA A 153 8.10 16.73 -11.49
N SER A 154 8.27 17.36 -12.65
CA SER A 154 8.53 16.64 -13.91
C SER A 154 9.57 17.34 -14.78
N ALA A 155 10.49 16.56 -15.33
CA ALA A 155 11.42 16.97 -16.38
C ALA A 155 10.92 16.60 -17.80
N THR A 156 9.74 15.97 -17.90
CA THR A 156 9.17 15.52 -19.17
C THR A 156 7.64 15.65 -19.18
N ASP A 157 7.05 15.65 -20.37
CA ASP A 157 5.58 15.64 -20.48
C ASP A 157 5.02 14.30 -19.99
N LEU A 158 3.76 14.29 -19.57
CA LEU A 158 3.01 13.07 -19.32
C LEU A 158 2.09 12.79 -20.51
N LEU A 159 2.08 11.56 -21.03
CA LEU A 159 1.20 11.15 -22.12
C LEU A 159 0.12 10.21 -21.60
N LEU A 160 -1.14 10.56 -21.87
CA LEU A 160 -2.30 9.72 -21.66
C LEU A 160 -2.79 9.23 -23.02
N ALA A 161 -3.08 7.95 -23.12
CA ALA A 161 -3.56 7.31 -24.34
C ALA A 161 -4.74 6.40 -24.03
N VAL A 162 -5.79 6.50 -24.84
CA VAL A 162 -6.91 5.56 -24.87
C VAL A 162 -6.94 4.92 -26.25
N LYS A 163 -6.85 3.60 -26.32
CA LYS A 163 -6.94 2.82 -27.55
C LYS A 163 -8.13 1.88 -27.46
N ASN A 164 -9.14 2.10 -28.30
CA ASN A 164 -10.30 1.22 -28.37
C ASN A 164 -10.03 0.11 -29.38
N LEU A 165 -10.07 -1.13 -28.93
CA LEU A 165 -10.05 -2.34 -29.76
C LEU A 165 -11.49 -2.88 -29.80
N GLN A 166 -11.85 -3.68 -30.80
CA GLN A 166 -13.25 -4.07 -31.07
C GLN A 166 -14.11 -4.52 -29.87
N LYS A 167 -13.51 -5.12 -28.83
CA LYS A 167 -14.21 -5.59 -27.63
C LYS A 167 -13.55 -5.16 -26.33
N GLN A 168 -12.50 -4.36 -26.40
CA GLN A 168 -11.67 -4.02 -25.25
C GLN A 168 -11.07 -2.64 -25.43
N SER A 169 -10.93 -1.90 -24.36
CA SER A 169 -10.26 -0.61 -24.37
C SER A 169 -8.99 -0.69 -23.56
N ARG A 170 -7.96 0.03 -23.98
CA ARG A 170 -6.69 0.10 -23.29
C ARG A 170 -6.35 1.53 -22.96
N ILE A 171 -6.13 1.81 -21.68
CA ILE A 171 -5.65 3.10 -21.21
C ILE A 171 -4.17 2.95 -20.84
N VAL A 172 -3.33 3.85 -21.33
CA VAL A 172 -1.89 3.84 -21.06
C VAL A 172 -1.47 5.24 -20.64
N ILE A 173 -0.80 5.35 -19.51
CA ILE A 173 -0.34 6.62 -18.92
C ILE A 173 1.13 6.48 -18.54
N GLY A 174 1.94 7.47 -18.87
CA GLY A 174 3.35 7.49 -18.50
C GLY A 174 4.17 8.44 -19.36
N VAL A 175 5.49 8.29 -19.33
CA VAL A 175 6.36 9.11 -20.18
C VAL A 175 6.11 8.83 -21.67
N PRO A 176 6.13 9.85 -22.56
CA PRO A 176 5.68 9.72 -23.95
C PRO A 176 6.33 8.59 -24.74
N GLN A 177 7.62 8.33 -24.51
CA GLN A 177 8.33 7.25 -25.21
C GLN A 177 7.82 5.86 -24.79
N ARG A 178 7.61 5.61 -23.49
CA ARG A 178 7.09 4.34 -22.98
C ARG A 178 5.67 4.08 -23.43
N VAL A 179 4.82 5.11 -23.39
CA VAL A 179 3.43 5.01 -23.86
C VAL A 179 3.40 4.63 -25.34
N LYS A 180 4.19 5.29 -26.19
CA LYS A 180 4.28 4.96 -27.62
C LYS A 180 4.78 3.53 -27.86
N GLN A 181 5.77 3.06 -27.10
CA GLN A 181 6.27 1.69 -27.19
C GLN A 181 5.20 0.67 -26.77
N ALA A 182 4.47 0.95 -25.68
CA ALA A 182 3.38 0.11 -25.20
C ALA A 182 2.24 0.01 -26.23
N LEU A 183 1.81 1.13 -26.82
CA LEU A 183 0.76 1.17 -27.84
C LEU A 183 1.13 0.46 -29.15
N ALA A 184 2.43 0.45 -29.48
CA ALA A 184 2.96 -0.23 -30.66
C ALA A 184 3.06 -1.76 -30.48
N ASN A 185 2.60 -2.31 -29.34
CA ASN A 185 2.87 -3.69 -28.92
C ASN A 185 4.37 -4.03 -28.97
N GLN A 186 5.23 -3.01 -28.86
CA GLN A 186 6.67 -3.13 -28.75
C GLN A 186 7.09 -3.11 -27.29
N SER A 187 6.21 -3.56 -26.37
CA SER A 187 6.64 -3.97 -25.03
C SER A 187 7.51 -5.22 -25.20
N LYS A 188 8.76 -5.02 -25.67
CA LYS A 188 9.82 -5.97 -25.39
C LYS A 188 9.74 -6.24 -23.89
N ASN A 189 9.54 -7.51 -23.56
CA ASN A 189 9.56 -8.09 -22.23
C ASN A 189 10.29 -7.18 -21.25
N LEU A 190 9.61 -6.77 -20.17
CA LEU A 190 10.34 -6.23 -19.04
C LEU A 190 11.50 -7.19 -18.75
N PRO A 191 12.76 -6.72 -18.72
CA PRO A 191 13.93 -7.59 -18.70
C PRO A 191 14.14 -8.12 -17.27
N LEU A 192 13.14 -8.84 -16.76
CA LEU A 192 13.11 -9.45 -15.45
C LEU A 192 13.08 -10.97 -15.64
N ALA A 193 14.22 -11.62 -15.42
CA ALA A 193 14.34 -13.07 -15.48
C ALA A 193 13.37 -13.79 -14.53
N THR A 194 12.99 -13.15 -13.43
CA THR A 194 11.95 -13.64 -12.50
C THR A 194 10.59 -13.81 -13.19
N LEU A 195 10.17 -12.86 -14.04
CA LEU A 195 8.89 -12.94 -14.75
C LEU A 195 8.86 -14.08 -15.77
N ASP A 196 10.00 -14.35 -16.41
CA ASP A 196 10.15 -15.44 -17.37
C ASP A 196 10.20 -16.82 -16.66
N ALA A 197 10.74 -16.85 -15.44
CA ALA A 197 10.96 -18.08 -14.67
C ALA A 197 9.74 -18.52 -13.84
N MET A 198 8.92 -17.57 -13.36
CA MET A 198 7.72 -17.84 -12.56
C MET A 198 6.59 -18.47 -13.40
N ALA A 199 5.64 -19.10 -12.72
CA ALA A 199 4.50 -19.76 -13.35
C ALA A 199 3.73 -18.81 -14.30
N PRO A 200 3.35 -19.24 -15.52
CA PRO A 200 2.72 -18.36 -16.50
C PRO A 200 1.26 -18.01 -16.16
N ALA A 201 0.53 -18.91 -15.48
CA ALA A 201 -0.89 -18.72 -15.13
C ALA A 201 -1.09 -17.94 -13.81
N ARG A 202 -0.24 -16.94 -13.59
CA ARG A 202 -0.27 -16.09 -12.39
C ARG A 202 -1.17 -14.89 -12.63
N GLN A 203 -2.12 -14.63 -11.73
CA GLN A 203 -3.01 -13.49 -11.85
C GLN A 203 -2.48 -12.24 -11.15
N MET A 204 -1.66 -12.37 -10.11
CA MET A 204 -0.98 -11.22 -9.50
C MET A 204 0.52 -11.43 -9.53
N THR A 205 1.27 -10.38 -9.86
CA THR A 205 2.73 -10.43 -9.87
C THR A 205 3.31 -9.11 -9.38
N LEU A 206 4.30 -9.19 -8.49
CA LEU A 206 5.22 -8.13 -8.17
C LEU A 206 6.63 -8.63 -8.48
N ALA A 207 7.40 -7.90 -9.28
CA ALA A 207 8.80 -8.21 -9.54
C ALA A 207 9.65 -6.94 -9.45
N ILE A 208 10.82 -7.06 -8.83
CA ILE A 208 11.75 -5.97 -8.64
C ILE A 208 13.16 -6.40 -9.03
N LYS A 209 13.83 -5.54 -9.81
CA LYS A 209 15.27 -5.60 -10.04
C LYS A 209 16.00 -4.92 -8.90
N ILE A 210 16.98 -5.60 -8.34
CA ILE A 210 17.75 -5.16 -7.19
C ILE A 210 19.14 -4.72 -7.67
N ASP A 211 19.52 -3.48 -7.36
CA ASP A 211 20.86 -2.97 -7.61
C ASP A 211 21.88 -3.74 -6.76
N PRO A 212 22.93 -4.34 -7.35
CA PRO A 212 23.99 -5.00 -6.59
C PRO A 212 24.64 -4.12 -5.51
N ALA A 213 24.69 -2.79 -5.71
CA ALA A 213 25.24 -1.84 -4.74
C ALA A 213 24.48 -1.84 -3.41
N LEU A 214 23.21 -2.26 -3.40
CA LEU A 214 22.43 -2.45 -2.17
C LEU A 214 23.18 -3.36 -1.18
N TRP A 215 23.81 -4.42 -1.67
CA TRP A 215 24.47 -5.43 -0.84
C TRP A 215 25.85 -5.02 -0.33
N GLU A 216 26.39 -3.91 -0.81
CA GLU A 216 27.66 -3.36 -0.33
C GLU A 216 27.46 -2.36 0.82
N ARG A 217 26.22 -2.07 1.20
CA ARG A 217 25.94 -1.18 2.34
C ARG A 217 26.32 -1.83 3.68
N PRO A 218 26.76 -1.04 4.66
CA PRO A 218 27.19 -1.55 5.97
C PRO A 218 26.13 -2.40 6.68
N GLU A 219 24.82 -2.11 6.47
CA GLU A 219 23.72 -2.87 7.10
C GLU A 219 23.67 -4.34 6.64
N PHE A 220 24.14 -4.63 5.43
CA PHE A 220 24.22 -5.98 4.86
C PHE A 220 25.61 -6.60 4.98
N GLY A 221 26.55 -5.90 5.61
CA GLY A 221 27.87 -6.43 5.93
C GLY A 221 27.76 -7.65 6.85
N ALA A 222 28.53 -8.70 6.57
CA ALA A 222 28.56 -9.89 7.40
C ALA A 222 28.94 -9.51 8.84
N ASN A 223 28.04 -9.71 9.80
CA ASN A 223 28.41 -9.60 11.22
C ASN A 223 29.22 -10.86 11.58
N PRO A 224 30.53 -10.74 11.86
CA PRO A 224 31.38 -11.91 12.14
C PRO A 224 30.97 -12.65 13.42
N GLN A 225 30.10 -12.07 14.27
CA GLN A 225 29.57 -12.75 15.45
C GLN A 225 28.31 -13.59 15.19
N ASN A 226 27.73 -13.57 13.98
CA ASN A 226 26.59 -14.42 13.64
C ASN A 226 26.95 -15.41 12.51
N PRO A 227 27.35 -16.66 12.84
CA PRO A 227 27.80 -17.64 11.87
C PRO A 227 26.73 -18.06 10.84
N LEU A 228 25.44 -17.82 11.09
CA LEU A 228 24.37 -18.01 10.10
C LEU A 228 24.48 -17.01 8.94
N PHE A 229 24.98 -15.79 9.19
CA PHE A 229 25.12 -14.76 8.17
C PHE A 229 26.46 -14.81 7.43
N ALA A 230 27.50 -15.38 8.04
CA ALA A 230 28.83 -15.45 7.41
C ALA A 230 28.84 -16.29 6.12
N GLY A 231 28.10 -17.41 6.05
CA GLY A 231 27.94 -18.21 4.83
C GLY A 231 26.82 -17.73 3.89
N LEU A 232 25.90 -16.90 4.40
CA LEU A 232 24.74 -16.38 3.67
C LEU A 232 25.05 -15.05 2.97
N ALA A 233 25.96 -14.24 3.51
CA ALA A 233 26.32 -12.92 2.98
C ALA A 233 26.72 -12.99 1.50
N ASP A 234 27.54 -13.97 1.12
CA ASP A 234 27.98 -14.13 -0.27
C ASP A 234 26.84 -14.55 -1.21
N SER A 235 25.89 -15.36 -0.70
CA SER A 235 24.72 -15.80 -1.46
C SER A 235 23.70 -14.67 -1.65
N VAL A 236 23.50 -13.86 -0.60
CA VAL A 236 22.62 -12.68 -0.62
C VAL A 236 23.17 -11.59 -1.54
N LYS A 237 24.48 -11.34 -1.54
CA LYS A 237 25.18 -10.49 -2.53
C LYS A 237 24.96 -10.96 -3.97
N GLY A 238 24.54 -12.20 -4.16
CA GLY A 238 24.19 -12.78 -5.44
C GLY A 238 22.83 -12.35 -5.99
N ILE A 239 21.91 -11.84 -5.16
CA ILE A 239 20.54 -11.52 -5.57
C ILE A 239 20.52 -10.36 -6.56
N ARG A 240 19.75 -10.51 -7.64
CA ARG A 240 19.58 -9.52 -8.73
C ARG A 240 18.15 -9.15 -8.98
N GLU A 241 17.23 -10.08 -8.73
CA GLU A 241 15.80 -9.79 -8.85
C GLU A 241 15.04 -10.59 -7.80
N PHE A 242 13.89 -10.05 -7.41
CA PHE A 242 12.95 -10.68 -6.51
C PHE A 242 11.55 -10.58 -7.11
N GLY A 243 10.86 -11.71 -7.19
CA GLY A 243 9.50 -11.81 -7.70
C GLY A 243 8.60 -12.52 -6.70
N VAL A 244 7.36 -12.06 -6.61
CA VAL A 244 6.27 -12.73 -5.90
C VAL A 244 5.09 -12.80 -6.85
N SER A 245 4.44 -13.95 -6.92
CA SER A 245 3.20 -14.11 -7.67
C SER A 245 2.15 -14.86 -6.88
N LEU A 246 0.88 -14.55 -7.18
CA LEU A 246 -0.28 -15.27 -6.69
C LEU A 246 -1.03 -15.88 -7.87
N SER A 247 -1.42 -17.15 -7.68
CA SER A 247 -2.19 -17.95 -8.61
C SER A 247 -3.49 -18.41 -7.94
N PHE A 248 -4.61 -17.82 -8.33
CA PHE A 248 -5.93 -18.22 -7.84
C PHE A 248 -6.38 -19.45 -8.64
N MET A 249 -6.28 -20.62 -8.02
CA MET A 249 -6.63 -21.90 -8.63
C MET A 249 -8.09 -22.26 -8.31
N GLU A 250 -8.52 -23.48 -8.64
CA GLU A 250 -9.91 -23.90 -8.40
C GLU A 250 -10.24 -24.02 -6.91
N GLU A 251 -9.35 -24.64 -6.13
CA GLU A 251 -9.59 -24.95 -4.70
C GLU A 251 -8.50 -24.38 -3.77
N SER A 252 -7.53 -23.64 -4.31
CA SER A 252 -6.36 -23.17 -3.56
C SER A 252 -5.78 -21.86 -4.09
N LEU A 253 -5.09 -21.13 -3.23
CA LEU A 253 -4.25 -19.99 -3.60
C LEU A 253 -2.78 -20.42 -3.63
N GLY A 254 -2.18 -20.42 -4.82
CA GLY A 254 -0.75 -20.62 -5.00
C GLY A 254 0.01 -19.32 -4.80
N MET A 255 0.99 -19.32 -3.90
CA MET A 255 1.97 -18.24 -3.77
C MET A 255 3.34 -18.75 -4.20
N GLU A 256 4.01 -18.01 -5.09
CA GLU A 256 5.37 -18.31 -5.54
C GLU A 256 6.27 -17.10 -5.31
N ILE A 257 7.36 -17.32 -4.58
CA ILE A 257 8.48 -16.38 -4.46
C ILE A 257 9.59 -16.89 -5.37
N CYS A 258 10.12 -16.04 -6.24
CA CYS A 258 11.25 -16.32 -7.11
C CYS A 258 12.38 -15.32 -6.82
N VAL A 259 13.58 -15.82 -6.53
CA VAL A 259 14.79 -15.00 -6.38
C VAL A 259 15.74 -15.35 -7.52
N HIS A 260 16.03 -14.37 -8.38
CA HIS A 260 17.04 -14.53 -9.43
C HIS A 260 18.40 -14.05 -8.95
N CYS A 261 19.43 -14.87 -9.14
CA CYS A 261 20.79 -14.60 -8.71
C CYS A 261 21.73 -14.36 -9.90
N LYS A 262 22.88 -13.73 -9.62
CA LYS A 262 23.97 -13.54 -10.58
C LYS A 262 24.51 -14.87 -11.14
N ASP A 263 24.56 -15.90 -10.28
CA ASP A 263 25.11 -17.23 -10.57
C ASP A 263 24.38 -18.35 -9.80
N THR A 264 24.61 -19.59 -10.23
CA THR A 264 24.02 -20.80 -9.65
C THR A 264 24.51 -21.09 -8.24
N GLN A 265 25.74 -20.71 -7.87
CA GLN A 265 26.25 -20.97 -6.53
C GLN A 265 25.50 -20.15 -5.48
N SER A 266 25.23 -18.87 -5.79
CA SER A 266 24.43 -17.98 -4.97
C SER A 266 23.00 -18.51 -4.81
N ALA A 267 22.39 -18.99 -5.90
CA ALA A 267 21.05 -19.60 -5.87
C ALA A 267 21.03 -20.87 -4.99
N LEU A 268 21.99 -21.78 -5.14
CA LEU A 268 22.09 -22.99 -4.33
C LEU A 268 22.30 -22.67 -2.84
N GLY A 269 23.11 -21.65 -2.53
CA GLY A 269 23.31 -21.18 -1.15
C GLY A 269 22.02 -20.67 -0.51
N LEU A 270 21.29 -19.78 -1.20
CA LEU A 270 19.99 -19.27 -0.73
C LEU A 270 18.95 -20.40 -0.57
N TRP A 271 18.88 -21.32 -1.53
CA TRP A 271 17.97 -22.46 -1.46
C TRP A 271 18.27 -23.38 -0.27
N THR A 272 19.55 -23.62 0.02
CA THR A 272 19.98 -24.42 1.19
C THR A 272 19.51 -23.78 2.49
N VAL A 273 19.56 -22.44 2.59
CA VAL A 273 19.05 -21.72 3.76
C VAL A 273 17.54 -21.78 3.84
N ALA A 274 16.82 -21.63 2.72
CA ALA A 274 15.37 -21.77 2.69
C ALA A 274 14.92 -23.18 3.16
N GLN A 275 15.59 -24.23 2.67
CA GLN A 275 15.35 -25.62 3.10
C GLN A 275 15.67 -25.83 4.58
N GLY A 276 16.83 -25.34 5.06
CA GLY A 276 17.23 -25.45 6.46
C GLY A 276 16.26 -24.72 7.40
N GLY A 277 15.83 -23.51 7.04
CA GLY A 277 14.85 -22.72 7.79
C GLY A 277 13.49 -23.42 7.89
N LEU A 278 13.01 -23.99 6.78
CA LEU A 278 11.77 -24.79 6.76
C LEU A 278 11.88 -26.01 7.68
N GLY A 279 12.99 -26.75 7.63
CA GLY A 279 13.23 -27.89 8.52
C GLY A 279 13.26 -27.49 9.99
N MET A 280 13.93 -26.39 10.33
CA MET A 280 13.97 -25.86 11.71
C MET A 280 12.58 -25.41 12.20
N ALA A 281 11.78 -24.76 11.34
CA ALA A 281 10.41 -24.37 11.67
C ALA A 281 9.53 -25.60 11.96
N GLN A 282 9.62 -26.63 11.12
CA GLN A 282 8.91 -27.90 11.32
C GLN A 282 9.32 -28.57 12.65
N LEU A 283 10.62 -28.60 12.96
CA LEU A 283 11.13 -29.16 14.21
C LEU A 283 10.68 -28.36 15.45
N ALA A 284 10.76 -27.03 15.41
CA ALA A 284 10.36 -26.17 16.52
C ALA A 284 8.87 -26.34 16.86
N MET A 285 8.01 -26.50 15.85
CA MET A 285 6.58 -26.74 16.05
C MET A 285 6.32 -28.14 16.63
N ALA A 286 7.02 -29.17 16.14
CA ALA A 286 6.94 -30.52 16.70
C ALA A 286 7.34 -30.57 18.18
N GLN A 287 8.34 -29.78 18.60
CA GLN A 287 8.80 -29.70 19.99
C GLN A 287 7.81 -29.00 20.94
N LYS A 288 6.94 -28.11 20.43
CA LYS A 288 5.91 -27.42 21.23
C LYS A 288 4.68 -28.30 21.53
N GLY A 289 4.68 -29.58 21.13
CA GLY A 289 3.56 -30.51 21.36
C GLY A 289 2.29 -30.17 20.58
N SER A 290 2.34 -29.17 19.70
CA SER A 290 1.25 -28.78 18.79
C SER A 290 1.48 -29.46 17.44
N LYS A 291 0.41 -29.94 16.79
CA LYS A 291 0.51 -30.48 15.43
C LYS A 291 0.97 -29.34 14.50
N PRO A 292 2.03 -29.51 13.69
CA PRO A 292 2.45 -28.46 12.77
C PRO A 292 1.30 -28.12 11.80
N PRO A 293 1.06 -26.84 11.48
CA PRO A 293 0.06 -26.42 10.51
C PRO A 293 0.23 -27.17 9.19
N ALA A 294 -0.89 -27.59 8.59
CA ALA A 294 -0.87 -28.39 7.36
C ALA A 294 -0.15 -27.66 6.21
N ILE A 295 -0.22 -26.33 6.18
CA ILE A 295 0.48 -25.47 5.21
C ILE A 295 1.99 -25.75 5.16
N LEU A 296 2.65 -26.11 6.27
CA LEU A 296 4.10 -26.33 6.30
C LEU A 296 4.52 -27.54 5.44
N GLY A 297 3.62 -28.51 5.26
CA GLY A 297 3.83 -29.64 4.35
C GLY A 297 3.60 -29.29 2.88
N ARG A 298 2.97 -28.15 2.59
CA ARG A 298 2.71 -27.63 1.23
C ARG A 298 3.77 -26.63 0.76
N ILE A 299 4.73 -26.25 1.62
CA ILE A 299 5.87 -25.42 1.23
C ILE A 299 6.88 -26.27 0.46
N LYS A 300 7.11 -25.93 -0.81
CA LYS A 300 8.12 -26.53 -1.67
C LYS A 300 9.17 -25.48 -2.00
N THR A 301 10.45 -25.80 -1.83
CA THR A 301 11.52 -24.91 -2.31
C THR A 301 12.43 -25.64 -3.29
N GLN A 302 12.89 -24.91 -4.31
CA GLN A 302 13.66 -25.48 -5.41
C GLN A 302 14.70 -24.46 -5.90
N ALA A 303 15.89 -24.93 -6.29
CA ALA A 303 16.82 -24.14 -7.10
C ALA A 303 16.85 -24.70 -8.52
N VAL A 304 16.73 -23.83 -9.52
CA VAL A 304 16.88 -24.17 -10.94
C VAL A 304 17.76 -23.12 -11.59
N GLU A 305 18.93 -23.53 -12.08
CA GLU A 305 19.94 -22.63 -12.65
C GLU A 305 20.30 -21.47 -11.72
N LYS A 306 19.83 -20.26 -12.02
CA LYS A 306 20.08 -19.04 -11.25
C LYS A 306 18.88 -18.62 -10.38
N ASN A 307 17.79 -19.37 -10.43
CA ASN A 307 16.53 -19.05 -9.77
C ASN A 307 16.32 -19.91 -8.53
N VAL A 308 15.83 -19.30 -7.47
CA VAL A 308 15.37 -19.98 -6.25
C VAL A 308 13.89 -19.74 -6.10
N PHE A 309 13.13 -20.82 -5.93
CA PHE A 309 11.69 -20.79 -5.78
C PHE A 309 11.30 -21.21 -4.38
N VAL A 310 10.35 -20.51 -3.79
CA VAL A 310 9.56 -20.95 -2.64
C VAL A 310 8.11 -20.91 -3.07
N ARG A 311 7.47 -22.06 -3.13
CA ARG A 311 6.07 -22.23 -3.54
C ARG A 311 5.26 -22.72 -2.35
N VAL A 312 4.13 -22.11 -2.12
CA VAL A 312 3.18 -22.48 -1.08
C VAL A 312 1.81 -22.58 -1.71
N GLU A 313 1.12 -23.67 -1.44
CA GLU A 313 -0.27 -23.85 -1.81
C GLU A 313 -1.10 -23.69 -0.55
N MET A 314 -1.94 -22.65 -0.52
CA MET A 314 -2.78 -22.30 0.61
C MET A 314 -4.21 -22.76 0.31
N LEU A 315 -4.78 -23.53 1.22
CA LEU A 315 -6.20 -23.91 1.17
C LEU A 315 -7.04 -22.90 1.95
N MET A 316 -8.35 -22.93 1.78
CA MET A 316 -9.28 -22.07 2.54
C MET A 316 -9.12 -22.25 4.06
N GLU A 317 -8.91 -23.49 4.52
CA GLU A 317 -8.66 -23.78 5.95
C GLU A 317 -7.39 -23.09 6.47
N ASP A 318 -6.34 -22.99 5.65
CA ASP A 318 -5.12 -22.26 6.02
C ASP A 318 -5.41 -20.78 6.10
N PHE A 319 -6.15 -20.24 5.13
CA PHE A 319 -6.53 -18.82 5.12
C PHE A 319 -7.34 -18.45 6.36
N GLU A 320 -8.26 -19.29 6.81
CA GLU A 320 -9.00 -19.09 8.06
C GLU A 320 -8.07 -19.10 9.28
N GLU A 321 -7.14 -20.05 9.37
CA GLU A 321 -6.15 -20.14 10.45
C GLU A 321 -5.22 -18.91 10.49
N PHE A 322 -4.75 -18.42 9.33
CA PHE A 322 -3.85 -17.27 9.22
C PHE A 322 -4.53 -15.91 9.23
N SER A 323 -5.77 -15.79 8.75
CA SER A 323 -6.53 -14.53 8.75
C SER A 323 -6.72 -13.97 10.15
N SER A 324 -6.85 -14.84 11.15
CA SER A 324 -6.90 -14.48 12.56
C SER A 324 -5.57 -13.94 13.13
N SER A 325 -4.44 -14.19 12.45
CA SER A 325 -3.08 -13.92 12.92
C SER A 325 -2.32 -12.84 12.12
N PHE A 326 -2.61 -12.65 10.83
CA PHE A 326 -1.82 -11.80 9.92
C PHE A 326 -2.60 -10.69 9.20
N MET A 327 -3.92 -10.81 9.08
CA MET A 327 -4.74 -9.70 8.63
C MET A 327 -5.25 -8.95 9.86
N PRO A 328 -5.14 -7.60 9.93
CA PRO A 328 -6.06 -6.89 10.80
C PRO A 328 -7.46 -7.36 10.37
N PRO A 329 -8.34 -7.75 11.31
CA PRO A 329 -9.65 -8.25 10.94
C PRO A 329 -10.28 -7.18 10.04
N VAL A 330 -10.52 -7.54 8.78
CA VAL A 330 -11.49 -6.83 7.94
C VAL A 330 -12.80 -7.09 8.66
N GLN A 331 -13.12 -6.24 9.64
CA GLN A 331 -14.31 -6.44 10.44
C GLN A 331 -15.50 -6.13 9.55
N SER A 332 -16.05 -7.21 9.02
CA SER A 332 -17.49 -7.43 8.92
C SER A 332 -18.22 -6.63 10.00
N LYS A 333 -18.94 -5.60 9.58
CA LYS A 333 -20.01 -5.05 10.42
C LYS A 333 -21.05 -6.14 10.59
N GLY A 334 -21.01 -6.90 11.69
CA GLY A 334 -22.12 -7.82 11.94
C GLY A 334 -22.07 -8.88 13.03
N LYS A 335 -21.22 -8.80 14.07
CA LYS A 335 -21.51 -9.20 15.49
C LYS A 335 -20.24 -9.50 16.30
N ALA A 336 -19.73 -8.44 16.91
CA ALA A 336 -19.25 -8.34 18.30
C ALA A 336 -18.50 -9.52 18.95
N GLY A 337 -17.17 -9.44 18.93
CA GLY A 337 -16.48 -9.14 20.18
C GLY A 337 -16.22 -7.65 20.24
N LYS A 338 -16.76 -6.91 21.22
CA LYS A 338 -16.30 -5.53 21.46
C LYS A 338 -14.80 -5.59 21.71
N ASP A 339 -14.03 -4.64 21.16
CA ASP A 339 -12.59 -4.53 21.46
C ASP A 339 -12.40 -4.67 22.98
N PRO A 340 -11.44 -5.49 23.44
CA PRO A 340 -11.30 -5.83 24.85
C PRO A 340 -11.07 -4.62 25.75
N MET A 341 -10.75 -3.44 25.21
CA MET A 341 -10.66 -2.19 25.95
C MET A 341 -12.02 -1.52 26.18
N VAL A 342 -13.01 -1.74 25.30
CA VAL A 342 -14.33 -1.11 25.41
C VAL A 342 -15.00 -1.50 26.73
N GLY A 343 -15.43 -0.48 27.48
CA GLY A 343 -15.99 -0.60 28.81
C GLY A 343 -14.97 -0.65 29.94
N LYS A 344 -13.66 -0.68 29.65
CA LYS A 344 -12.59 -0.56 30.65
C LYS A 344 -12.17 0.89 30.83
N LYS A 345 -11.57 1.19 31.99
CA LYS A 345 -10.92 2.48 32.21
C LYS A 345 -9.73 2.62 31.26
N ALA A 346 -9.58 3.81 30.70
CA ALA A 346 -8.43 4.17 29.88
C ALA A 346 -7.13 4.02 30.70
N MET A 347 -6.09 3.47 30.06
CA MET A 347 -4.79 3.30 30.69
C MET A 347 -4.16 4.67 30.93
N PRO A 348 -3.49 4.89 32.08
CA PRO A 348 -2.88 6.19 32.37
C PRO A 348 -1.80 6.53 31.35
N ILE A 349 -1.80 7.77 30.87
CA ILE A 349 -0.78 8.29 29.96
C ILE A 349 -0.11 9.48 30.64
N GLN A 350 1.21 9.45 30.70
CA GLN A 350 2.05 10.60 31.04
C GLN A 350 3.19 10.65 30.03
N THR A 351 3.23 11.71 29.23
CA THR A 351 4.27 11.87 28.20
C THR A 351 4.50 13.33 27.86
N LYS A 352 5.52 13.58 27.04
CA LYS A 352 5.79 14.88 26.43
C LYS A 352 5.00 15.05 25.15
N MET A 353 4.42 16.23 24.98
CA MET A 353 3.85 16.70 23.72
C MET A 353 4.95 17.17 22.78
N LEU A 354 4.63 17.27 21.49
CA LEU A 354 5.53 17.78 20.47
C LEU A 354 5.96 19.22 20.75
N ASN A 355 5.06 20.06 21.29
CA ASN A 355 5.35 21.44 21.70
C ASN A 355 6.28 21.52 22.94
N GLY A 356 6.53 20.40 23.63
CA GLY A 356 7.38 20.29 24.82
C GLY A 356 6.65 20.30 26.16
N GLU A 357 5.34 20.52 26.15
CA GLU A 357 4.48 20.47 27.34
C GLU A 357 4.34 19.03 27.86
N ASP A 358 3.98 18.90 29.13
CA ASP A 358 3.59 17.62 29.71
C ASP A 358 2.12 17.34 29.42
N PHE A 359 1.84 16.13 28.96
CA PHE A 359 0.48 15.62 28.79
C PHE A 359 0.22 14.51 29.79
N ASN A 360 -0.88 14.66 30.51
CA ASN A 360 -1.39 13.65 31.42
C ASN A 360 -2.88 13.44 31.16
N LEU A 361 -3.26 12.23 30.75
CA LEU A 361 -4.65 11.90 30.42
C LEU A 361 -5.62 12.16 31.59
N ALA A 362 -5.14 12.03 32.83
CA ALA A 362 -5.97 12.27 34.02
C ALA A 362 -6.45 13.72 34.15
N ASP A 363 -5.75 14.68 33.54
CA ASP A 363 -6.08 16.11 33.59
C ASP A 363 -7.25 16.46 32.66
N HIS A 364 -7.62 15.53 31.77
CA HIS A 364 -8.71 15.69 30.81
C HIS A 364 -10.01 14.99 31.25
N LYS A 365 -10.12 14.58 32.52
CA LYS A 365 -11.39 14.10 33.08
C LYS A 365 -12.48 15.15 32.92
N GLY A 366 -13.69 14.70 32.59
CA GLY A 366 -14.81 15.57 32.25
C GLY A 366 -14.92 15.89 30.76
N LYS A 367 -13.91 15.56 29.94
CA LYS A 367 -13.91 15.73 28.48
C LYS A 367 -14.00 14.37 27.78
N VAL A 368 -14.57 14.36 26.58
CA VAL A 368 -14.36 13.24 25.65
C VAL A 368 -12.94 13.36 25.09
N VAL A 369 -12.15 12.31 25.20
CA VAL A 369 -10.76 12.27 24.69
C VAL A 369 -10.68 11.27 23.57
N VAL A 370 -10.17 11.72 22.42
CA VAL A 370 -9.90 10.88 21.25
C VAL A 370 -8.38 10.73 21.15
N LEU A 371 -7.89 9.50 21.26
CA LEU A 371 -6.48 9.17 21.03
C LEU A 371 -6.34 8.55 19.66
N ASP A 372 -5.52 9.12 18.79
CA ASP A 372 -5.25 8.54 17.47
C ASP A 372 -3.79 8.11 17.35
N PHE A 373 -3.54 6.82 17.20
CA PHE A 373 -2.20 6.25 17.11
C PHE A 373 -1.74 6.22 15.67
N TRP A 374 -0.68 6.97 15.35
CA TRP A 374 -0.27 7.24 13.97
C TRP A 374 1.26 7.32 13.80
N ALA A 375 1.70 7.41 12.55
CA ALA A 375 3.07 7.76 12.17
C ALA A 375 3.13 8.43 10.79
N SER A 376 4.16 9.23 10.53
CA SER A 376 4.31 10.01 9.29
C SER A 376 4.46 9.16 8.03
N TRP A 377 5.00 7.95 8.18
CA TRP A 377 5.18 6.98 7.10
C TRP A 377 3.93 6.10 6.84
N CYS A 378 2.88 6.23 7.66
CA CYS A 378 1.67 5.44 7.53
C CYS A 378 0.64 6.16 6.65
N GLY A 379 0.57 5.81 5.36
CA GLY A 379 -0.34 6.43 4.39
C GLY A 379 -1.81 6.53 4.87
N PRO A 380 -2.45 5.44 5.33
CA PRO A 380 -3.81 5.50 5.85
C PRO A 380 -3.96 6.39 7.10
N CYS A 381 -2.94 6.44 7.95
CA CYS A 381 -2.95 7.35 9.11
C CYS A 381 -2.94 8.81 8.66
N VAL A 382 -2.09 9.13 7.68
CA VAL A 382 -1.99 10.49 7.12
C VAL A 382 -3.31 10.93 6.49
N GLN A 383 -4.04 10.02 5.85
CA GLN A 383 -5.40 10.28 5.34
C GLN A 383 -6.42 10.52 6.46
N ALA A 384 -6.30 9.81 7.59
CA ALA A 384 -7.23 9.94 8.72
C ALA A 384 -7.08 11.26 9.49
N LEU A 385 -5.86 11.80 9.61
CA LEU A 385 -5.57 12.95 10.49
C LEU A 385 -6.45 14.19 10.22
N PRO A 386 -6.63 14.67 8.96
CA PRO A 386 -7.49 15.82 8.69
C PRO A 386 -8.96 15.57 9.03
N GLU A 387 -9.47 14.36 8.76
CA GLU A 387 -10.86 13.99 9.08
C GLU A 387 -11.10 13.97 10.60
N LEU A 388 -10.20 13.35 11.35
CA LEU A 388 -10.28 13.27 12.81
C LEU A 388 -10.17 14.66 13.44
N LEU A 389 -9.25 15.49 12.94
CA LEU A 389 -9.07 16.86 13.37
C LEU A 389 -10.32 17.71 13.08
N GLY A 390 -10.89 17.62 11.88
CA GLY A 390 -12.12 18.31 11.52
C GLY A 390 -13.33 17.89 12.37
N ALA A 391 -13.47 16.59 12.63
CA ALA A 391 -14.53 16.06 13.49
C ALA A 391 -14.41 16.57 14.94
N ALA A 392 -13.23 16.47 15.55
CA ALA A 392 -13.00 16.92 16.92
C ALA A 392 -13.13 18.45 17.07
N SER A 393 -12.65 19.21 16.06
CA SER A 393 -12.70 20.68 16.06
C SER A 393 -14.12 21.24 15.88
N SER A 394 -15.10 20.39 15.52
CA SER A 394 -16.52 20.77 15.49
C SER A 394 -17.12 20.98 16.88
N PHE A 395 -16.41 20.62 17.94
CA PHE A 395 -16.85 20.74 19.34
C PHE A 395 -15.95 21.70 20.11
N SER A 396 -16.44 22.20 21.26
CA SER A 396 -15.63 23.05 22.14
C SER A 396 -14.43 22.27 22.69
N ILE A 397 -13.26 22.92 22.76
CA ILE A 397 -12.04 22.38 23.39
C ILE A 397 -12.21 22.08 24.88
N ASP A 398 -13.25 22.63 25.52
CA ASP A 398 -13.63 22.31 26.89
C ASP A 398 -14.43 21.02 27.02
N GLN A 399 -14.98 20.51 25.91
CA GLN A 399 -15.79 19.29 25.86
C GLN A 399 -15.04 18.11 25.23
N VAL A 400 -14.19 18.38 24.23
CA VAL A 400 -13.52 17.35 23.42
C VAL A 400 -12.04 17.66 23.26
N LYS A 401 -11.22 16.61 23.30
CA LYS A 401 -9.77 16.70 23.07
C LYS A 401 -9.31 15.59 22.13
N LEU A 402 -8.76 15.96 20.97
CA LEU A 402 -8.03 15.04 20.09
C LEU A 402 -6.54 15.10 20.45
N ILE A 403 -5.93 13.94 20.67
CA ILE A 403 -4.49 13.79 20.87
C ILE A 403 -3.98 12.74 19.89
N ALA A 404 -3.15 13.17 18.95
CA ALA A 404 -2.50 12.26 18.01
C ALA A 404 -1.22 11.69 18.64
N VAL A 405 -1.22 10.40 18.95
CA VAL A 405 -0.12 9.71 19.65
C VAL A 405 0.85 9.11 18.62
N ASN A 406 1.96 9.80 18.37
CA ASN A 406 2.93 9.40 17.37
C ASN A 406 3.80 8.21 17.84
N GLN A 407 3.86 7.16 17.02
CA GLN A 407 4.49 5.87 17.36
C GLN A 407 5.99 5.80 17.03
N GLY A 408 6.82 6.32 17.94
CA GLY A 408 8.26 6.06 17.94
C GLY A 408 9.11 6.98 17.07
N GLU A 409 8.55 8.04 16.48
CA GLU A 409 9.32 8.96 15.63
C GLU A 409 10.03 10.06 16.43
N ALA A 410 11.11 10.58 15.86
CA ALA A 410 11.81 11.71 16.45
C ALA A 410 11.01 13.00 16.24
N LYS A 411 10.99 13.90 17.24
CA LYS A 411 10.31 15.21 17.16
C LYS A 411 10.59 15.98 15.86
N LYS A 412 11.83 15.96 15.37
CA LYS A 412 12.21 16.64 14.11
C LYS A 412 11.50 16.07 12.88
N VAL A 413 11.27 14.75 12.83
CA VAL A 413 10.55 14.08 11.74
C VAL A 413 9.08 14.50 11.76
N ILE A 414 8.47 14.42 12.95
CA ILE A 414 7.07 14.78 13.16
C ILE A 414 6.84 16.25 12.79
N SER A 415 7.66 17.18 13.31
CA SER A 415 7.49 18.61 13.04
C SER A 415 7.61 18.94 11.55
N LYS A 416 8.61 18.38 10.85
CA LYS A 416 8.76 18.58 9.40
C LYS A 416 7.57 18.06 8.61
N PHE A 417 7.05 16.89 9.01
CA PHE A 417 5.90 16.29 8.35
C PHE A 417 4.63 17.14 8.53
N LEU A 418 4.36 17.63 9.75
CA LEU A 418 3.19 18.46 10.01
C LEU A 418 3.26 19.79 9.26
N GLU A 419 4.45 20.40 9.16
CA GLU A 419 4.70 21.59 8.34
C GLU A 419 4.44 21.30 6.86
N SER A 420 4.92 20.18 6.31
CA SER A 420 4.66 19.80 4.91
C SER A 420 3.20 19.46 4.59
N LYS A 421 2.36 19.27 5.61
CA LYS A 421 0.96 18.88 5.48
C LYS A 421 -0.01 19.95 5.99
N GLU A 422 0.49 21.11 6.42
CA GLU A 422 -0.32 22.20 7.00
C GLU A 422 -1.17 21.73 8.19
N LEU A 423 -0.60 20.86 9.04
CA LEU A 423 -1.24 20.26 10.22
C LEU A 423 -0.57 20.67 11.53
N GLU A 424 0.02 21.86 11.60
CA GLU A 424 0.77 22.32 12.79
C GLU A 424 -0.10 22.57 14.02
N ASN A 425 -1.43 22.70 13.83
CA ASN A 425 -2.41 22.78 14.90
C ASN A 425 -2.75 21.42 15.54
N LEU A 426 -2.25 20.31 14.98
CA LEU A 426 -2.47 18.98 15.55
C LEU A 426 -1.68 18.81 16.84
N GLU A 427 -2.39 18.49 17.92
CA GLU A 427 -1.76 18.20 19.21
C GLU A 427 -1.19 16.77 19.23
N VAL A 428 0.15 16.68 19.18
CA VAL A 428 0.85 15.40 19.08
C VAL A 428 1.51 15.01 20.41
N ALA A 429 1.15 13.84 20.94
CA ALA A 429 1.83 13.19 22.05
C ALA A 429 2.96 12.28 21.54
N LEU A 430 4.12 12.29 22.20
CA LEU A 430 5.29 11.51 21.80
C LEU A 430 5.32 10.15 22.47
N ASP A 431 5.19 9.06 21.71
CA ASP A 431 5.34 7.69 22.22
C ASP A 431 6.64 7.05 21.72
N ARG A 432 7.76 7.63 22.15
CA ARG A 432 9.10 7.32 21.62
C ARG A 432 9.51 5.85 21.73
N ASN A 433 9.00 5.15 22.73
CA ASN A 433 9.28 3.72 22.97
C ASN A 433 8.08 2.81 22.66
N ARG A 434 7.00 3.37 22.06
CA ARG A 434 5.76 2.65 21.73
C ARG A 434 5.06 2.03 22.95
N LYS A 435 5.35 2.53 24.15
CA LYS A 435 4.77 1.98 25.38
C LYS A 435 3.30 2.36 25.49
N ILE A 436 2.93 3.59 25.14
CA ILE A 436 1.53 4.02 25.18
C ILE A 436 0.71 3.20 24.19
N GLY A 437 1.23 2.99 22.97
CA GLY A 437 0.62 2.13 21.98
C GLY A 437 0.43 0.70 22.49
N SER A 438 1.47 0.11 23.10
CA SER A 438 1.37 -1.23 23.70
C SER A 438 0.33 -1.30 24.83
N ASP A 439 0.25 -0.30 25.71
CA ASP A 439 -0.75 -0.24 26.79
C ASP A 439 -2.19 -0.15 26.24
N TYR A 440 -2.36 0.39 25.03
CA TYR A 440 -3.64 0.51 24.32
C TYR A 440 -3.87 -0.58 23.25
N GLY A 441 -3.05 -1.65 23.26
CA GLY A 441 -3.20 -2.78 22.33
C GLY A 441 -3.00 -2.40 20.86
N VAL A 442 -2.14 -1.42 20.57
CA VAL A 442 -1.79 -1.02 19.21
C VAL A 442 -0.85 -2.07 18.61
N GLU A 443 -1.41 -2.96 17.79
CA GLU A 443 -0.67 -3.94 16.99
C GLU A 443 -0.48 -3.47 15.53
N GLY A 444 -1.29 -2.51 15.11
CA GLY A 444 -1.23 -1.82 13.81
C GLY A 444 -1.82 -0.42 13.90
N ILE A 445 -1.41 0.45 12.97
CA ILE A 445 -1.88 1.85 12.86
C ILE A 445 -2.54 2.08 11.49
N PRO A 446 -3.54 2.98 11.37
CA PRO A 446 -4.07 3.82 12.45
C PRO A 446 -4.96 3.04 13.43
N ARG A 447 -5.01 3.51 14.68
CA ARG A 447 -5.93 3.02 15.71
C ARG A 447 -6.45 4.21 16.48
N THR A 448 -7.77 4.38 16.56
CA THR A 448 -8.40 5.50 17.25
C THR A 448 -9.17 5.00 18.46
N VAL A 449 -8.96 5.58 19.63
CA VAL A 449 -9.60 5.19 20.89
C VAL A 449 -10.40 6.37 21.42
N VAL A 450 -11.71 6.18 21.61
CA VAL A 450 -12.63 7.20 22.11
C VAL A 450 -12.94 6.93 23.57
N ILE A 451 -12.62 7.90 24.42
CA ILE A 451 -12.73 7.83 25.88
C ILE A 451 -13.78 8.85 26.33
N ASP A 452 -14.73 8.43 27.16
CA ASP A 452 -15.74 9.34 27.69
C ASP A 452 -15.23 10.23 28.83
N SER A 453 -16.09 11.16 29.27
CA SER A 453 -15.83 12.11 30.36
C SER A 453 -15.49 11.45 31.70
N LYS A 454 -15.83 10.16 31.89
CA LYS A 454 -15.53 9.37 33.10
C LYS A 454 -14.20 8.61 32.97
N GLY A 455 -13.52 8.71 31.83
CA GLY A 455 -12.26 8.04 31.55
C GLY A 455 -12.46 6.56 31.17
N VAL A 456 -13.62 6.19 30.63
CA VAL A 456 -13.92 4.84 30.15
C VAL A 456 -13.80 4.80 28.63
N VAL A 457 -13.14 3.78 28.09
CA VAL A 457 -13.06 3.56 26.64
C VAL A 457 -14.44 3.13 26.15
N ARG A 458 -14.97 3.84 25.15
CA ARG A 458 -16.32 3.61 24.63
C ARG A 458 -16.32 3.01 23.25
N GLU A 459 -15.45 3.49 22.39
CA GLU A 459 -15.29 2.99 21.03
C GLU A 459 -13.80 2.87 20.72
N VAL A 460 -13.49 1.92 19.84
CA VAL A 460 -12.14 1.70 19.32
C VAL A 460 -12.27 1.41 17.84
N HIS A 461 -11.57 2.20 17.03
CA HIS A 461 -11.51 2.06 15.59
C HIS A 461 -10.15 1.50 15.19
N LEU A 462 -10.17 0.51 14.31
CA LEU A 462 -8.98 -0.14 13.74
C LEU A 462 -8.89 0.23 12.26
N GLY A 463 -7.72 0.72 11.84
CA GLY A 463 -7.49 1.13 10.46
C GLY A 463 -8.22 2.42 10.08
N TYR A 464 -8.09 2.77 8.81
CA TYR A 464 -8.79 3.89 8.19
C TYR A 464 -9.92 3.35 7.32
N SER A 465 -11.06 4.04 7.34
CA SER A 465 -12.19 3.79 6.44
C SER A 465 -12.77 5.14 6.02
N SER A 466 -13.28 5.24 4.79
CA SER A 466 -14.03 6.41 4.35
C SER A 466 -15.19 6.71 5.33
N GLY A 467 -15.36 7.98 5.69
CA GLY A 467 -16.36 8.45 6.66
C GLY A 467 -15.98 8.25 8.14
N LEU A 468 -14.69 8.05 8.45
CA LEU A 468 -14.21 7.96 9.83
C LEU A 468 -14.52 9.25 10.61
N GLY A 469 -14.31 10.43 10.00
CA GLY A 469 -14.62 11.72 10.63
C GLY A 469 -16.09 11.88 11.02
N GLU A 470 -17.02 11.54 10.12
CA GLU A 470 -18.46 11.63 10.39
C GLU A 470 -18.90 10.69 11.51
N ARG A 471 -18.38 9.46 11.50
CA ARG A 471 -18.66 8.47 12.54
C ARG A 471 -18.16 8.95 13.90
N LEU A 472 -16.92 9.44 13.95
CA LEU A 472 -16.34 9.98 15.17
C LEU A 472 -17.20 11.13 15.71
N LYS A 473 -17.67 12.02 14.83
CA LYS A 473 -18.53 13.14 15.22
C LYS A 473 -19.83 12.65 15.90
N LEU A 474 -20.51 11.65 15.33
CA LEU A 474 -21.73 11.07 15.90
C LEU A 474 -21.47 10.39 17.27
N GLU A 475 -20.33 9.71 17.40
CA GLU A 475 -19.93 9.09 18.67
C GLU A 475 -19.67 10.14 19.74
N ILE A 476 -18.97 11.21 19.41
CA ILE A 476 -18.73 12.34 20.31
C ILE A 476 -20.06 12.99 20.72
N GLU A 477 -20.96 13.29 19.78
CA GLU A 477 -22.29 13.85 20.07
C GLU A 477 -23.06 13.00 21.07
N LYS A 478 -23.05 11.68 20.87
CA LYS A 478 -23.69 10.73 21.78
C LYS A 478 -23.06 10.77 23.16
N LEU A 479 -21.74 10.78 23.28
CA LEU A 479 -21.04 10.81 24.56
C LEU A 479 -21.20 12.14 25.30
N LEU A 480 -21.35 13.25 24.58
CA LEU A 480 -21.62 14.56 25.18
C LEU A 480 -23.08 14.71 25.66
N ALA A 481 -23.99 13.87 25.17
CA ALA A 481 -25.39 13.84 25.60
C ALA A 481 -25.64 12.98 26.85
N GLU A 482 -24.66 12.16 27.28
CA GLU A 482 -24.70 11.32 28.49
C GLU A 482 -24.26 12.07 29.75
#